data_AF-G7IT79-F1
#
_entry.id   AF-G7IT79-F1
#
_cell.length_a   1.000
_cell.length_b   1.000
_cell.length_c   1.000
_cell.angle_alpha   90.00
_cell.angle_beta   90.00
_cell.angle_gamma   90.00
#
_symmetry.space_group_name_H-M   'P 1'
#
loop_
_entity.id
_entity.type
_entity.pdbx_description
1 polymer ?
#
loop_
_entity_poly.entity_id
_entity_poly.type
_entity_poly.pdbx_seq_one_letter_code
_entity_poly.pdbx_strand_id
1 'polypeptide(L)' 'MQKKKNMAQMHLFVYIFIIILSLFIAVTNALIFCFEDINCPFDKCFPQLPKCINSFCECV' A
#
# COMPACT_ATOMS: atom_id res chain seq x y z
N MET A 1 18.27 13.47 -33.67
CA MET A 1 17.31 12.42 -33.23
C MET A 1 17.50 11.91 -31.79
N GLN A 2 18.61 12.18 -31.08
CA GLN A 2 18.80 11.73 -29.69
C GLN A 2 17.91 12.41 -28.64
N LYS A 3 17.60 13.71 -28.77
CA LYS A 3 16.76 14.45 -27.79
C LYS A 3 15.36 13.86 -27.58
N LYS A 4 14.73 13.31 -28.61
CA LYS A 4 13.39 12.68 -28.51
C LYS A 4 13.43 11.37 -27.72
N LYS A 5 14.53 10.61 -27.82
CA LYS A 5 14.70 9.32 -27.14
C LYS A 5 14.81 9.50 -25.63
N ASN A 6 15.51 10.55 -25.19
CA ASN A 6 15.70 10.86 -23.77
C ASN A 6 14.42 11.32 -23.08
N MET A 7 13.59 12.12 -23.76
CA MET A 7 12.28 12.54 -23.26
C MET A 7 11.35 11.33 -23.09
N ALA A 8 11.28 10.46 -24.10
CA ALA A 8 10.46 9.24 -24.03
C ALA A 8 10.90 8.30 -22.88
N GLN A 9 12.22 8.18 -22.66
CA GLN A 9 12.76 7.37 -21.58
C GLN A 9 12.47 7.97 -20.19
N MET A 10 12.50 9.30 -20.07
CA MET A 10 12.11 10.01 -18.85
C MET A 10 10.62 9.83 -18.54
N HIS A 11 9.74 9.92 -19.55
CA HIS A 11 8.31 9.64 -19.38
C HIS A 11 8.05 8.20 -18.95
N LEU A 12 8.76 7.22 -19.53
CA LEU A 12 8.66 5.82 -19.13
C LEU A 12 9.08 5.62 -17.67
N PHE A 13 10.18 6.25 -17.24
CA PHE A 13 10.65 6.19 -15.87
C PHE A 13 9.62 6.74 -14.88
N VAL A 14 9.07 7.93 -15.16
CA VAL A 14 8.03 8.55 -14.32
C VAL A 14 6.79 7.67 -14.24
N TYR A 15 6.37 7.06 -15.37
CA TYR A 15 5.22 6.16 -15.40
C TYR A 15 5.42 4.93 -14.51
N ILE A 16 6.58 4.26 -14.62
CA ILE A 16 6.92 3.11 -13.77
C ILE A 16 7.00 3.53 -12.30
N PHE A 17 7.58 4.69 -12.00
CA PHE A 17 7.68 5.22 -10.64
C PHE A 17 6.30 5.46 -10.01
N ILE A 18 5.36 6.05 -10.77
CA ILE A 18 3.97 6.25 -10.32
C ILE A 18 3.29 4.91 -10.03
N ILE A 19 3.50 3.89 -10.87
CA ILE A 19 2.94 2.54 -10.62
C ILE A 19 3.47 1.96 -9.30
N ILE A 20 4.79 2.01 -9.09
CA ILE A 20 5.41 1.49 -7.86
C ILE A 20 4.88 2.23 -6.63
N LEU A 21 4.80 3.56 -6.68
CA LEU A 21 4.23 4.36 -5.60
C LEU A 21 2.77 4.01 -5.34
N SER A 22 1.98 3.84 -6.40
CA SER A 22 0.55 3.51 -6.28
C SER A 22 0.35 2.14 -5.62
N LEU A 23 1.16 1.15 -6.01
CA LEU A 23 1.15 -0.17 -5.38
C LEU A 23 1.61 -0.09 -3.91
N PHE A 24 2.66 0.67 -3.63
CA PHE A 24 3.15 0.87 -2.26
C PHE A 24 2.08 1.53 -1.37
N ILE A 25 1.42 2.58 -1.87
CA ILE A 25 0.33 3.27 -1.17
C ILE A 25 -0.87 2.33 -0.99
N ALA A 26 -1.23 1.53 -1.99
CA ALA A 26 -2.31 0.57 -1.88
C ALA A 26 -2.03 -0.50 -0.80
N VAL A 27 -0.80 -1.03 -0.76
CA VAL A 27 -0.39 -2.01 0.25
C VAL A 27 -0.32 -1.37 1.65
N THR A 28 0.27 -0.18 1.77
CA THR A 28 0.36 0.51 3.07
C THR A 28 -0.99 1.00 3.59
N ASN A 29 -1.93 1.40 2.73
CA ASN A 29 -3.30 1.70 3.15
C ASN A 29 -4.11 0.46 3.50
N ALA A 30 -3.79 -0.70 2.91
CA ALA A 30 -4.35 -1.98 3.35
C ALA A 30 -3.79 -2.41 4.72
N LEU A 31 -2.56 -2.00 5.02
CA LEU A 31 -1.93 -2.20 6.33
C LEU A 31 -2.44 -1.14 7.32
N ILE A 32 -3.50 -1.48 8.04
CA ILE A 32 -4.00 -0.66 9.13
C ILE A 32 -3.03 -0.81 10.30
N PHE A 33 -2.23 0.23 10.53
CA PHE A 33 -1.37 0.28 11.71
C PHE A 33 -2.21 0.29 12.98
N CYS A 34 -1.76 -0.46 13.98
CA CYS A 34 -2.41 -0.55 15.28
C CYS A 34 -1.37 -0.60 16.41
N PHE A 35 -1.80 -0.23 17.61
CA PHE A 35 -1.04 -0.40 18.84
C PHE A 35 -1.74 -1.38 19.78
N GLU A 36 -3.08 -1.38 19.75
CA GLU A 36 -3.94 -2.28 20.51
C GLU A 36 -5.03 -2.86 19.60
N ASP A 37 -5.61 -3.98 20.00
CA ASP A 37 -6.67 -4.67 19.23
C ASP A 37 -7.88 -3.75 18.97
N ILE A 38 -8.18 -2.81 19.88
CA ILE A 38 -9.29 -1.85 19.75
C ILE A 38 -9.09 -0.83 18.62
N ASN A 39 -7.84 -0.61 18.17
CA ASN A 39 -7.57 0.26 17.02
C ASN A 39 -7.96 -0.39 15.69
N CYS A 40 -8.26 -1.70 15.69
CA CYS A 40 -8.61 -2.42 14.48
C CYS A 40 -10.11 -2.38 14.20
N PRO A 41 -10.53 -2.14 12.95
CA PRO A 41 -11.94 -2.10 12.59
C PRO A 41 -12.57 -3.49 12.67
N PHE A 42 -13.49 -3.67 13.63
CA PHE A 42 -14.26 -4.90 13.85
C PHE A 42 -15.13 -5.30 12.66
N ASP A 43 -15.55 -4.33 11.87
CA ASP A 43 -16.42 -4.49 10.70
C ASP A 43 -15.72 -5.12 9.49
N LYS A 44 -14.38 -5.18 9.48
CA LYS A 44 -13.60 -5.71 8.36
C LYS A 44 -13.20 -7.17 8.49
N CYS A 45 -13.21 -7.71 9.70
CA CYS A 45 -12.97 -9.12 9.97
C CYS A 45 -14.30 -9.71 10.45
N PHE A 46 -15.02 -10.37 9.55
CA PHE A 46 -16.14 -11.23 9.94
C PHE A 46 -16.00 -12.54 9.16
N PRO A 47 -16.05 -13.72 9.82
CA PRO A 47 -16.38 -13.97 11.23
C PRO A 47 -15.19 -13.90 12.22
N GLN A 48 -13.99 -13.60 11.74
CA GLN A 48 -12.75 -13.56 12.54
C GLN A 48 -12.67 -12.30 13.40
N LEU A 49 -11.90 -12.33 14.49
CA LEU A 49 -11.66 -11.14 15.30
C LEU A 49 -10.41 -10.43 14.78
N PRO A 50 -10.45 -9.11 14.52
CA PRO A 50 -9.22 -8.40 14.22
C PRO A 50 -8.35 -8.35 15.48
N LYS A 51 -7.05 -8.63 15.32
CA LYS A 51 -6.04 -8.43 16.35
C LYS A 51 -4.90 -7.58 15.83
N CYS A 52 -4.25 -6.89 16.76
CA CYS A 52 -3.05 -6.15 16.47
C CYS A 52 -1.82 -7.05 16.59
N ILE A 53 -1.23 -7.41 15.46
CA ILE A 53 -0.06 -8.29 15.37
C ILE A 53 1.04 -7.54 14.63
N ASN A 54 2.23 -7.44 15.23
CA ASN A 54 3.38 -6.72 14.65
C ASN A 54 3.05 -5.28 14.21
N SER A 55 2.18 -4.60 14.96
CA SER A 55 1.67 -3.25 14.66
C SER A 55 0.75 -3.16 13.44
N PHE A 56 0.19 -4.28 12.99
CA PHE A 56 -0.80 -4.36 11.91
C PHE A 56 -2.06 -5.09 12.34
N CYS A 57 -3.21 -4.63 11.87
CA CYS A 57 -4.46 -5.34 12.07
C CYS A 57 -4.51 -6.59 11.18
N GLU A 58 -4.55 -7.76 11.81
CA GLU A 58 -4.71 -9.05 11.16
C GLU A 58 -6.02 -9.71 11.60
N CYS A 59 -6.72 -10.39 10.69
CA CYS A 59 -7.89 -11.20 11.05
C CYS A 59 -7.42 -12.59 11.48
N VAL A 60 -7.74 -13.03 12.70
CA VAL A 60 -7.36 -14.34 13.25
C VAL A 60 -8.52 -15.08 13.91
#